data_AF-A0A7C7KSA0-F1
#
_entry.id   AF-A0A7C7KSA0-F1
#
_cell.length_a   1.000
_cell.length_b   1.000
_cell.length_c   1.000
_cell.angle_alpha   90.00
_cell.angle_beta   90.00
_cell.angle_gamma   90.00
#
_symmetry.space_group_name_H-M   'P 1'
#
loop_
_entity.id
_entity.type
_entity.pdbx_description
1 polymer ?
#
loop_
_entity_poly.entity_id
_entity_poly.type
_entity_poly.pdbx_seq_one_letter_code
_entity_poly.pdbx_strand_id
1 'polypeptide(L)'
;MEISDIEVTEIERDEPLTLFRGRARVNGEELAFEGVVFNSVGGPNVNVRLTDESREKLGRLGLRPAEVEEVETSIQLYVIQGDMLVRK
;
A
#
# COMPACT_ATOMS: atom_id res chain seq x y z
N MET A 1 3.02 4.33 -14.83
CA MET A 1 2.14 3.25 -14.34
C MET A 1 0.87 3.88 -13.84
N GLU A 2 -0.28 3.27 -14.11
CA GLU A 2 -1.55 3.77 -13.61
C GLU A 2 -1.93 2.98 -12.34
N ILE A 3 -2.19 3.71 -11.26
CA ILE A 3 -2.65 3.15 -9.97
C ILE A 3 -4.04 3.70 -9.71
N SER A 4 -4.98 2.81 -9.41
CA SER A 4 -6.38 3.13 -9.15
C SER A 4 -6.96 2.17 -8.12
N ASP A 5 -8.22 2.42 -7.71
CA ASP A 5 -9.01 1.55 -6.84
C ASP A 5 -8.28 1.14 -5.54
N ILE A 6 -7.60 2.10 -4.87
CA ILE A 6 -6.92 1.82 -3.61
C ILE A 6 -7.97 1.67 -2.50
N GLU A 7 -8.00 0.49 -1.91
CA GLU A 7 -8.95 0.09 -0.88
C GLU A 7 -8.21 -0.46 0.34
N VAL A 8 -8.49 0.11 1.51
CA VAL A 8 -8.10 -0.46 2.80
C VAL A 8 -9.24 -1.35 3.27
N THR A 9 -8.94 -2.64 3.44
CA THR A 9 -9.93 -3.68 3.73
C THR A 9 -9.91 -4.15 5.18
N GLU A 10 -8.76 -4.04 5.86
CA GLU A 10 -8.60 -4.43 7.25
C GLU A 10 -7.79 -3.38 7.99
N ILE A 11 -8.18 -3.06 9.22
CA ILE A 11 -7.45 -2.17 10.11
C ILE A 11 -7.36 -2.85 11.48
N GLU A 12 -6.14 -3.18 11.89
CA GLU A 12 -5.83 -3.72 13.21
C GLU A 12 -5.12 -2.64 14.03
N ARG A 13 -5.73 -2.25 15.13
CA ARG A 13 -5.21 -1.18 16.00
C ARG A 13 -4.53 -1.81 17.20
N ASP A 14 -3.23 -1.60 17.33
CA ASP A 14 -2.42 -2.03 18.46
C ASP A 14 -1.48 -0.90 18.86
N GLU A 15 -1.89 -0.07 19.83
CA GLU A 15 -1.17 1.15 20.19
C GLU A 15 0.29 0.86 20.61
N PRO A 16 1.29 1.58 20.06
CA PRO A 16 1.21 2.85 19.32
C PRO A 16 1.13 2.70 17.79
N LEU A 17 0.91 1.49 17.29
CA LEU A 17 0.89 1.13 15.88
C LEU A 17 -0.54 0.92 15.38
N THR A 18 -0.75 1.11 14.09
CA THR A 18 -1.96 0.64 13.41
C THR A 18 -1.53 -0.07 12.16
N LEU A 19 -1.81 -1.37 12.11
CA LEU A 19 -1.60 -2.18 10.94
C LEU A 19 -2.84 -2.07 10.05
N PHE A 20 -2.63 -2.06 8.75
CA PHE A 20 -3.73 -2.12 7.80
C PHE A 20 -3.35 -2.98 6.61
N ARG A 21 -4.36 -3.62 6.03
CA ARG A 21 -4.25 -4.35 4.77
C ARG A 21 -5.17 -3.75 3.75
N GLY A 22 -4.78 -3.85 2.50
CA GLY A 22 -5.57 -3.33 1.42
C GLY A 22 -5.21 -3.92 0.07
N ARG A 23 -5.89 -3.39 -0.94
CA ARG A 23 -5.71 -3.76 -2.34
C ARG A 23 -5.62 -2.50 -3.19
N ALA A 24 -4.84 -2.58 -4.25
CA ALA A 24 -4.74 -1.54 -5.25
C ALA A 24 -4.76 -2.18 -6.63
N ARG A 25 -5.30 -1.48 -7.63
CA ARG A 25 -5.20 -1.89 -9.02
C ARG A 25 -4.04 -1.16 -9.68
N VAL A 26 -3.11 -1.91 -10.26
CA VAL A 26 -1.94 -1.37 -10.96
C VAL A 26 -1.88 -1.99 -12.36
N ASN A 27 -1.97 -1.15 -13.38
CA ASN A 27 -2.03 -1.59 -14.79
C ASN A 27 -3.08 -2.70 -15.03
N GLY A 28 -4.24 -2.62 -14.36
CA GLY A 28 -5.33 -3.59 -14.46
C GLY A 28 -5.24 -4.78 -13.50
N GLU A 29 -4.08 -5.01 -12.88
CA GLU A 29 -3.85 -6.10 -11.94
C GLU A 29 -4.20 -5.72 -10.51
N GLU A 30 -4.97 -6.55 -9.83
CA GLU A 30 -5.20 -6.41 -8.39
C GLU A 30 -3.95 -6.89 -7.63
N LEU A 31 -3.46 -6.03 -6.73
CA LEU A 31 -2.33 -6.25 -5.86
C LEU A 31 -2.74 -6.05 -4.41
N ALA A 32 -2.26 -6.92 -3.53
CA ALA A 32 -2.43 -6.79 -2.08
C ALA A 32 -1.22 -6.09 -1.45
N PHE A 33 -1.49 -5.18 -0.52
CA PHE A 33 -0.48 -4.51 0.28
C PHE A 33 -0.81 -4.58 1.77
N GLU A 34 0.24 -4.44 2.57
CA GLU A 34 0.18 -4.24 4.00
C GLU A 34 0.86 -2.92 4.33
N GLY A 35 0.36 -2.23 5.35
CA GLY A 35 0.96 -1.01 5.82
C GLY A 35 0.87 -0.85 7.32
N VAL A 36 1.72 0.02 7.83
CA VAL A 36 1.76 0.40 9.23
C VAL A 36 1.73 1.91 9.35
N VAL A 37 0.88 2.40 10.25
CA VAL A 37 0.85 3.79 10.69
C VAL A 37 1.39 3.84 12.11
N PHE A 38 2.30 4.76 12.37
CA PHE A 38 2.81 5.03 13.72
C PHE A 38 3.05 6.51 13.94
N ASN A 39 2.79 6.97 15.15
CA ASN A 39 2.98 8.37 15.51
C ASN A 39 4.47 8.65 15.80
N SER A 40 5.01 9.73 15.23
CA SER A 40 6.33 10.25 15.62
C SER A 40 6.28 11.75 15.90
N VAL A 41 7.40 12.28 16.40
CA VAL A 41 7.63 13.72 16.46
C VAL A 41 7.60 14.27 15.03
N GLY A 42 6.58 15.07 14.70
CA GLY A 42 6.37 15.65 13.36
C GLY A 42 5.12 15.17 12.62
N GLY A 43 4.42 14.14 13.12
CA GLY A 43 3.17 13.63 12.52
C GLY A 43 3.13 12.11 12.42
N PRO A 44 2.06 11.55 11.82
CA PRO A 44 1.97 10.12 11.53
C PRO A 44 2.94 9.74 10.40
N ASN A 45 3.70 8.67 10.60
CA ASN A 45 4.43 8.00 9.52
C ASN A 45 3.58 6.86 9.01
N VAL A 46 3.61 6.69 7.70
CA VAL A 46 2.98 5.57 7.00
C VAL A 46 4.09 4.83 6.25
N ASN A 47 4.15 3.52 6.41
CA ASN A 47 4.94 2.66 5.56
C ASN A 47 4.01 1.65 4.88
N VAL A 48 4.17 1.46 3.57
CA VAL A 48 3.39 0.48 2.80
C VAL A 48 4.35 -0.44 2.07
N ARG A 49 3.99 -1.72 2.02
CA ARG A 49 4.66 -2.73 1.20
C ARG A 49 3.64 -3.61 0.50
N LEU A 50 3.92 -3.95 -0.74
CA LEU A 50 3.23 -5.02 -1.43
C LEU A 50 3.58 -6.35 -0.76
N THR A 51 2.60 -7.25 -0.70
CA THR A 51 2.82 -8.64 -0.32
C THR A 51 3.81 -9.31 -1.27
N ASP A 52 4.53 -10.33 -0.80
CA ASP A 52 5.50 -11.07 -1.64
C ASP A 52 4.85 -11.62 -2.90
N GLU A 53 3.62 -12.15 -2.80
CA GLU A 53 2.84 -12.62 -3.95
C GLU A 53 2.60 -11.50 -4.98
N SER A 54 2.24 -10.30 -4.52
CA SER A 54 1.99 -9.16 -5.41
C SER A 54 3.28 -8.61 -6.03
N ARG A 55 4.39 -8.63 -5.29
CA ARG A 55 5.72 -8.27 -5.79
C ARG A 55 6.17 -9.26 -6.87
N GLU A 56 6.02 -10.55 -6.63
CA GLU A 56 6.31 -11.59 -7.62
C GLU A 56 5.44 -11.44 -8.87
N LYS A 57 4.14 -11.16 -8.69
CA LYS A 57 3.21 -10.93 -9.80
C LYS A 57 3.67 -9.78 -10.69
N LEU A 58 4.07 -8.65 -10.11
CA LEU A 58 4.66 -7.55 -10.86
C LEU A 58 5.99 -7.92 -11.53
N GLY A 59 6.83 -8.70 -10.86
CA GLY A 59 8.08 -9.21 -11.44
C GLY A 59 7.84 -10.10 -12.67
N ARG A 60 6.81 -10.96 -12.64
CA ARG A 60 6.40 -11.79 -13.79
C ARG A 60 5.87 -10.95 -14.97
N LEU A 61 5.38 -9.75 -14.69
CA LEU A 61 4.97 -8.77 -15.70
C LEU A 61 6.13 -7.92 -16.23
N GLY A 62 7.35 -8.16 -15.75
CA GLY A 62 8.57 -7.52 -16.22
C GLY A 62 8.98 -6.27 -15.46
N LEU A 63 8.32 -5.94 -14.33
CA LEU A 63 8.74 -4.81 -13.51
C LEU A 63 10.02 -5.16 -12.73
N ARG A 64 10.95 -4.21 -12.71
CA ARG A 64 12.19 -4.30 -11.92
C ARG A 64 11.90 -3.95 -10.45
N PRO A 65 12.75 -4.37 -9.51
CA PRO A 65 12.58 -4.05 -8.09
C PRO A 65 12.37 -2.56 -7.79
N ALA A 66 13.12 -1.68 -8.46
CA ALA A 66 12.96 -0.23 -8.32
C ALA A 66 11.56 0.27 -8.76
N GLU A 67 10.98 -0.33 -9.79
CA GLU A 67 9.63 0.03 -10.28
C GLU A 67 8.54 -0.48 -9.31
N VAL A 68 8.79 -1.62 -8.65
CA VAL A 68 7.92 -2.13 -7.59
C VAL A 68 7.96 -1.20 -6.36
N GLU A 69 9.13 -0.70 -5.98
CA GLU A 69 9.28 0.29 -4.90
C GLU A 69 8.57 1.62 -5.22
N GLU A 70 8.57 2.05 -6.49
CA GLU A 70 7.80 3.22 -6.94
C GLU A 70 6.29 3.00 -6.79
N VAL A 71 5.79 1.79 -7.07
CA VAL A 71 4.37 1.44 -6.83
C VAL A 71 4.04 1.53 -5.34
N GLU A 72 4.87 0.95 -4.47
CA GLU A 72 4.68 0.99 -3.02
C GLU A 72 4.67 2.43 -2.49
N THR A 73 5.63 3.24 -2.95
CA THR A 73 5.72 4.67 -2.60
C THR A 73 4.48 5.43 -3.05
N SER A 74 3.96 5.12 -4.24
CA SER A 74 2.76 5.76 -4.75
C SER A 74 1.52 5.38 -3.93
N ILE A 75 1.34 4.09 -3.61
CA ILE A 75 0.24 3.64 -2.73
C ILE A 75 0.35 4.33 -1.37
N GLN A 76 1.55 4.42 -0.79
CA GLN A 76 1.79 5.14 0.46
C GLN A 76 1.34 6.60 0.39
N LEU A 77 1.67 7.30 -0.71
CA LEU A 77 1.25 8.69 -0.90
C LEU A 77 -0.27 8.84 -0.97
N TYR A 78 -0.96 7.97 -1.71
CA TYR A 78 -2.42 7.97 -1.76
C TYR A 78 -3.04 7.74 -0.37
N VAL A 79 -2.46 6.82 0.41
CA VAL A 79 -2.91 6.57 1.79
C VAL A 79 -2.71 7.81 2.68
N ILE A 80 -1.57 8.50 2.56
CA ILE A 80 -1.28 9.72 3.31
C ILE A 80 -2.24 10.86 2.91
N GLN A 81 -2.55 10.97 1.62
CA GLN A 81 -3.42 12.01 1.09
C GLN A 81 -4.90 11.77 1.42
N GLY A 82 -5.27 10.57 1.85
CA GLY A 82 -6.65 10.20 2.10
C GLY A 82 -7.41 9.78 0.84
N ASP A 83 -6.72 9.60 -0.28
CA ASP A 83 -7.26 9.20 -1.58
C ASP A 83 -7.40 7.67 -1.67
N MET A 84 -8.12 7.11 -0.70
CA MET A 84 -8.42 5.68 -0.63
C MET A 84 -9.83 5.42 -0.12
N LEU A 85 -10.40 4.28 -0.53
CA LEU A 85 -11.63 3.77 0.06
C LEU A 85 -11.30 2.99 1.33
N VAL A 86 -12.06 3.21 2.39
CA VAL A 86 -11.96 2.40 3.62
C VAL A 86 -13.22 1.55 3.72
N ARG A 87 -13.08 0.23 3.59
CA ARG A 87 -14.17 -0.72 3.86
C ARG A 87 -14.01 -1.30 5.25
N LYS A 88 -15.11 -1.32 5.99
CA LYS A 88 -15.21 -1.77 7.38
C LYS A 88 -16.04 -3.05 7.48
#